data_AF-A0A967CDX9-F1
#
_entry.id   AF-A0A967CDX9-F1
#
_cell.length_a   1.000
_cell.length_b   1.000
_cell.length_c   1.000
_cell.angle_alpha   90.00
_cell.angle_beta   90.00
_cell.angle_gamma   90.00
#
_symmetry.space_group_name_H-M   'P 1'
#
loop_
_entity.id
_entity.type
_entity.pdbx_description
1 polymer ?
#
loop_
_entity_poly.entity_id
_entity_poly.type
_entity_poly.pdbx_seq_one_letter_code
_entity_poly.pdbx_strand_id
1 'polypeptide(L)' 'MQVAQAIAAILKQEGVKFIVGYPVNPIIEAAAEADIRTIIVRQERVGLHMADAVSRLSSGDDIG' A
#
# COMPACT_ATOMS: atom_id res chain seq x y z
N MET A 1 12.64 -10.49 8.40
CA MET A 1 11.87 -9.45 9.12
C MET A 1 12.73 -8.21 9.39
N GLN A 2 13.30 -7.64 8.33
CA GLN A 2 13.97 -6.32 8.36
C GLN A 2 13.68 -5.60 7.04
N VAL A 3 13.66 -6.36 5.94
CA VAL A 3 13.35 -5.85 4.60
C VAL A 3 11.93 -5.25 4.53
N ALA A 4 10.90 -5.92 5.06
CA ALA A 4 9.53 -5.40 5.03
C ALA A 4 9.40 -4.08 5.82
N GLN A 5 10.00 -4.00 7.00
CA GLN A 5 10.07 -2.78 7.81
C GLN A 5 10.82 -1.65 7.08
N ALA A 6 11.95 -1.98 6.43
CA ALA A 6 12.71 -1.01 5.66
C ALA A 6 11.90 -0.49 4.46
N ILE A 7 11.20 -1.36 3.75
CA ILE A 7 10.30 -0.96 2.66
C ILE A 7 9.20 -0.04 3.21
N ALA A 8 8.51 -0.43 4.29
CA ALA A 8 7.45 0.39 4.87
C ALA A 8 7.96 1.77 5.31
N ALA A 9 9.15 1.85 5.91
CA ALA A 9 9.78 3.12 6.28
C ALA A 9 10.07 4.00 5.06
N ILE A 10 10.60 3.44 3.98
CA ILE A 10 10.85 4.17 2.72
C ILE A 10 9.51 4.66 2.13
N LEU A 11 8.50 3.79 2.04
CA LEU A 11 7.18 4.17 1.51
C LEU A 11 6.55 5.33 2.30
N LYS A 12 6.67 5.31 3.64
CA LYS A 12 6.19 6.43 4.48
C LYS A 12 6.95 7.73 4.20
N GLN A 13 8.27 7.65 4.00
CA GLN A 13 9.10 8.82 3.66
C GLN A 13 8.75 9.40 2.28
N GLU A 14 8.44 8.54 1.30
CA GLU A 14 7.96 8.93 -0.03
C GLU A 14 6.50 9.44 -0.02
N GLY A 15 5.83 9.46 1.14
CA GLY A 15 4.48 9.99 1.29
C GLY A 15 3.35 9.03 0.88
N VAL A 16 3.63 7.72 0.78
CA VAL A 16 2.60 6.73 0.47
C VAL A 16 1.52 6.70 1.56
N LYS A 17 0.28 6.93 1.14
CA LYS A 17 -0.87 7.11 2.04
C LYS A 17 -1.54 5.80 2.44
N PHE A 18 -1.50 4.80 1.58
CA PHE A 18 -2.14 3.50 1.81
C PHE A 18 -1.44 2.37 1.04
N ILE A 19 -1.71 1.13 1.46
CA ILE A 19 -1.35 -0.09 0.72
C ILE A 19 -2.62 -0.92 0.52
N VAL A 20 -2.85 -1.34 -0.71
CA VAL A 20 -3.89 -2.33 -1.03
C VAL A 20 -3.26 -3.71 -1.06
N GLY A 21 -3.81 -4.66 -0.29
CA GLY A 21 -3.23 -5.99 -0.15
C GLY A 21 -4.28 -7.10 -0.14
N TYR A 22 -3.92 -8.26 -0.69
CA TYR A 22 -4.62 -9.51 -0.43
C TYR A 22 -3.97 -10.21 0.78
N PRO A 23 -4.72 -10.97 1.61
CA PRO A 23 -4.22 -11.49 2.87
C PRO A 23 -2.91 -12.29 2.77
N VAL A 24 -2.19 -12.37 3.89
CA VAL A 24 -0.96 -13.17 4.07
C VAL A 24 0.25 -12.61 3.30
N ASN A 25 0.49 -11.29 3.40
CA ASN A 25 1.70 -10.65 2.87
C ASN A 25 2.44 -9.87 3.97
N PRO A 26 3.71 -10.20 4.28
CA PRO A 26 4.49 -9.56 5.36
C PRO A 26 4.64 -8.03 5.28
N ILE A 27 4.40 -7.42 4.12
CA ILE A 27 4.42 -5.96 4.00
C ILE A 27 3.23 -5.29 4.69
N ILE A 28 2.11 -6.01 4.84
CA ILE A 28 0.87 -5.47 5.42
C ILE A 28 1.08 -5.13 6.88
N GLU A 29 1.68 -6.06 7.64
CA GLU A 29 1.99 -5.85 9.05
C GLU A 29 3.01 -4.71 9.22
N ALA A 30 4.08 -4.71 8.43
CA ALA A 30 5.10 -3.67 8.47
C ALA A 30 4.56 -2.28 8.10
N ALA A 31 3.65 -2.20 7.14
CA ALA A 31 2.99 -0.96 6.74
C ALA A 31 2.04 -0.45 7.82
N ALA A 32 1.29 -1.35 8.46
CA ALA A 32 0.45 -1.00 9.60
C ALA A 32 1.28 -0.48 10.79
N GLU A 33 2.42 -1.12 11.10
CA GLU A 33 3.39 -0.64 12.10
C GLU A 33 3.95 0.75 11.77
N ALA A 34 4.18 1.03 10.48
CA ALA A 34 4.67 2.32 9.99
C ALA A 34 3.57 3.40 9.83
N ASP A 35 2.35 3.14 10.34
CA ASP A 35 1.19 4.03 10.24
C ASP A 35 0.82 4.35 8.76
N ILE A 36 0.95 3.37 7.88
CA ILE A 36 0.42 3.43 6.52
C ILE A 36 -0.91 2.68 6.52
N ARG A 37 -1.97 3.31 5.99
CA ARG A 37 -3.31 2.70 5.96
C ARG A 37 -3.31 1.43 5.11
N THR A 38 -3.68 0.29 5.68
CA THR A 38 -3.83 -0.96 4.93
C THR A 38 -5.28 -1.19 4.51
N ILE A 39 -5.50 -1.55 3.25
CA ILE A 39 -6.81 -1.84 2.67
C ILE A 39 -6.79 -3.29 2.19
N ILE A 40 -7.44 -4.17 2.95
CA ILE A 40 -7.44 -5.60 2.66
C ILE A 40 -8.60 -5.95 1.73
N VAL A 41 -8.28 -6.45 0.54
CA VAL A 41 -9.26 -6.86 -0.46
C VAL A 41 -9.53 -8.37 -0.42
N ARG A 42 -10.67 -8.78 -0.97
CA ARG A 42 -11.04 -10.21 -1.12
C ARG A 42 -10.53 -10.84 -2.40
N GLN A 43 -10.05 -10.04 -3.34
CA GLN A 43 -9.51 -10.46 -4.63
C GLN A 43 -8.47 -9.45 -5.09
N GLU A 44 -7.33 -9.93 -5.56
CA GLU A 44 -6.20 -9.12 -6.02
C GLU A 44 -6.60 -8.19 -7.16
N ARG A 45 -7.41 -8.68 -8.10
CA ARG A 45 -7.87 -7.91 -9.27
C ARG A 45 -8.61 -6.63 -8.87
N VAL A 46 -9.48 -6.72 -7.86
CA VAL A 46 -10.22 -5.55 -7.38
C VAL A 46 -9.26 -4.53 -6.77
N GLY A 47 -8.28 -5.02 -5.99
CA GLY A 47 -7.26 -4.15 -5.41
C GLY A 47 -6.42 -3.42 -6.46
N LEU A 48 -6.03 -4.11 -7.53
CA LEU A 48 -5.33 -3.51 -8.67
C LEU A 48 -6.15 -2.38 -9.32
N HIS A 49 -7.45 -2.59 -9.53
CA HIS A 49 -8.31 -1.56 -10.10
C HIS A 49 -8.50 -0.36 -9.17
N MET A 50 -8.53 -0.58 -7.85
CA MET A 50 -8.58 0.51 -6.86
C MET A 50 -7.31 1.37 -6.91
N ALA A 51 -6.14 0.73 -6.97
CA ALA A 51 -4.84 1.38 -7.14
C ALA A 51 -4.76 2.22 -8.43
N ASP A 52 -5.08 1.61 -9.57
CA ASP A 52 -5.10 2.30 -10.87
C ASP A 52 -6.08 3.48 -10.88
N ALA A 53 -7.25 3.33 -10.26
CA ALA A 53 -8.22 4.42 -10.13
C ALA A 53 -7.66 5.60 -9.32
N VAL A 54 -6.95 5.36 -8.22
CA VAL A 54 -6.33 6.44 -7.43
C VAL A 54 -5.32 7.20 -8.27
N SER A 55 -4.40 6.51 -8.92
CA SER A 55 -3.38 7.13 -9.79
C SER A 55 -4.00 7.98 -10.90
N ARG A 56 -5.12 7.54 -11.49
CA ARG A 56 -5.84 8.31 -12.52
C ARG A 56 -6.54 9.53 -11.96
N LEU A 57 -7.26 9.38 -10.85
CA LEU A 57 -8.05 10.46 -10.26
C LEU A 57 -7.16 11.54 -9.63
N SER A 58 -5.98 11.17 -9.14
CA SER A 58 -4.97 12.08 -8.64
C SER A 58 -4.13 12.72 -9.75
N SER A 59 -4.32 12.31 -11.02
CA SER A 59 -3.42 12.70 -12.13
C SER A 59 -1.94 12.40 -11.84
N GLY A 60 -1.67 11.37 -11.04
CA GLY A 60 -0.32 10.93 -10.64
C GLY A 60 0.24 11.60 -9.38
N ASP A 61 -0.49 12.53 -8.75
CA ASP A 61 -0.07 13.15 -7.49
C ASP A 61 -0.05 12.15 -6.32
N ASP A 62 -0.94 11.14 -6.38
CA ASP A 62 -0.97 10.01 -5.47
C ASP A 62 -0.74 8.71 -6.25
N ILE A 63 0.22 7.91 -5.80
CA ILE A 63 0.53 6.60 -6.38
C ILE A 63 -0.35 5.54 -5.71
N GLY A 64 -1.12 4.82 -6.51
CA GLY A 64 -1.85 3.60 -6.14
C GLY A 64 -1.12 2.32 -6.53
#